data_AF-A0AAU2VWH0-F1
#
_entry.id   AF-A0AAU2VWH0-F1
#
_cell.length_a   1.000
_cell.length_b   1.000
_cell.length_c   1.000
_cell.angle_alpha   90.00
_cell.angle_beta   90.00
_cell.angle_gamma   90.00
#
_symmetry.space_group_name_H-M   'P 1'
#
loop_
_entity.id
_entity.type
_entity.pdbx_description
1 polymer ?
#
loop_
_entity_poly.entity_id
_entity_poly.type
_entity_poly.pdbx_seq_one_letter_code
_entity_poly.pdbx_strand_id
1 'polypeptide(L)'
;MARVEASRDLVLGYVHALHAIDEAMRVAIPSLDRLADVLGLARSRRIGRSDHIGAYSYTVHGAGCRFVSDNGTEVDVDFAADGSEVFDLWRLRRYGLSLPNPVDVTDEDLRTAVLSLQQLLTEVRPGWFSVCG
;
A
#
# COMPACT_ATOMS: atom_id res chain seq x y z
N MET A 1 -21.78 -12.09 -7.79
CA MET A 1 -21.53 -10.87 -8.58
C MET A 1 -21.13 -9.73 -7.65
N ALA A 2 -22.02 -9.21 -6.78
CA ALA A 2 -21.70 -8.10 -5.86
C ALA A 2 -20.45 -8.29 -4.97
N ARG A 3 -20.20 -9.50 -4.45
CA ARG A 3 -19.03 -9.78 -3.59
C ARG A 3 -17.69 -9.75 -4.35
N VAL A 4 -17.68 -10.22 -5.60
CA VAL A 4 -16.47 -10.22 -6.44
C VAL A 4 -16.15 -8.80 -6.91
N GLU A 5 -17.18 -8.03 -7.25
CA GLU A 5 -17.05 -6.60 -7.57
C GLU A 5 -16.51 -5.82 -6.36
N ALA A 6 -17.06 -6.02 -5.16
CA ALA A 6 -16.58 -5.37 -3.94
C ALA A 6 -15.10 -5.68 -3.64
N SER A 7 -14.66 -6.94 -3.84
CA SER A 7 -13.26 -7.31 -3.63
C SER A 7 -12.33 -6.71 -4.69
N ARG A 8 -12.80 -6.62 -5.94
CA ARG A 8 -12.04 -5.95 -7.01
C ARG A 8 -11.91 -4.46 -6.75
N ASP A 9 -12.99 -3.81 -6.34
CA ASP A 9 -13.02 -2.38 -5.99
C ASP A 9 -12.13 -2.10 -4.78
N LEU A 10 -12.06 -3.01 -3.81
CA LEU A 10 -11.15 -2.91 -2.67
C LEU A 10 -9.68 -2.95 -3.11
N VAL A 11 -9.31 -3.86 -4.02
CA VAL A 11 -7.93 -3.92 -4.54
C VAL A 11 -7.58 -2.65 -5.33
N LEU A 12 -8.49 -2.16 -6.17
CA LEU A 12 -8.31 -0.89 -6.89
C LEU A 12 -8.20 0.30 -5.94
N GLY A 13 -9.02 0.33 -4.88
CA GLY A 13 -8.96 1.34 -3.84
C GLY A 13 -7.62 1.35 -3.12
N TYR A 14 -7.07 0.19 -2.78
CA TYR A 14 -5.73 0.06 -2.20
C TYR A 14 -4.66 0.65 -3.14
N VAL A 15 -4.69 0.30 -4.42
CA VAL A 15 -3.73 0.80 -5.43
C VAL A 15 -3.84 2.32 -5.57
N HIS A 16 -5.05 2.87 -5.66
CA HIS A 16 -5.24 4.33 -5.71
C HIS A 16 -4.75 5.02 -4.44
N ALA A 17 -5.00 4.45 -3.27
CA ALA A 17 -4.54 5.00 -1.99
C ALA A 17 -3.00 4.99 -1.91
N LEU A 18 -2.36 3.92 -2.37
CA LEU A 18 -0.90 3.82 -2.45
C LEU A 18 -0.30 4.87 -3.39
N HIS A 19 -0.90 5.08 -4.57
CA HIS A 19 -0.47 6.12 -5.50
C HIS A 19 -0.61 7.53 -4.89
N ALA A 20 -1.74 7.82 -4.24
CA ALA A 20 -1.94 9.11 -3.57
C ALA A 20 -0.93 9.35 -2.44
N ILE A 21 -0.53 8.29 -1.72
CA ILE A 21 0.54 8.35 -0.71
C ILE A 21 1.89 8.65 -1.38
N ASP A 22 2.25 7.98 -2.48
CA ASP A 22 3.51 8.28 -3.21
C ASP A 22 3.57 9.76 -3.62
N GLU A 23 2.51 10.27 -4.24
CA GLU A 23 2.40 11.68 -4.61
C GLU A 23 2.56 12.62 -3.40
N ALA A 24 1.82 12.36 -2.31
CA ALA A 24 1.87 13.19 -1.11
C ALA A 24 3.25 13.20 -0.46
N MET A 25 3.91 12.04 -0.39
CA MET A 25 5.23 11.89 0.21
C MET A 25 6.31 12.60 -0.61
N ARG A 26 6.24 12.53 -1.95
CA ARG A 26 7.17 13.26 -2.84
C ARG A 26 7.01 14.77 -2.75
N VAL A 27 5.78 15.25 -2.59
CA VAL A 27 5.52 16.70 -2.38
C VAL A 27 6.10 17.16 -1.05
N ALA A 28 5.93 16.37 0.02
CA ALA A 28 6.37 16.74 1.35
C ALA A 28 7.88 16.55 1.59
N ILE A 29 8.51 15.61 0.89
CA ILE A 29 9.94 15.31 0.99
C ILE A 29 10.56 15.51 -0.39
N PRO A 30 11.00 16.74 -0.75
CA PRO A 30 11.52 17.03 -2.09
C PRO A 30 12.75 16.21 -2.52
N SER A 31 13.44 15.55 -1.57
CA SER A 31 14.57 14.65 -1.85
C SER A 31 14.18 13.18 -1.99
N LEU A 32 12.88 12.88 -2.10
CA LEU A 32 12.35 11.53 -2.25
C LEU A 32 12.10 11.27 -3.75
N ASP A 33 12.93 10.42 -4.37
CA ASP A 33 12.77 10.09 -5.79
C ASP A 33 11.73 8.97 -5.99
N ARG A 34 11.64 8.05 -5.04
CA ARG A 34 10.67 6.94 -4.97
C ARG A 34 10.15 6.77 -3.55
N LEU A 35 8.94 6.26 -3.38
CA LEU A 35 8.38 5.99 -2.05
C LEU A 35 9.30 5.07 -1.20
N ALA A 36 9.95 4.10 -1.83
CA ALA A 36 10.91 3.19 -1.18
C ALA A 36 12.10 3.90 -0.50
N ASP A 37 12.47 5.10 -0.96
CA ASP A 37 13.59 5.87 -0.39
C ASP A 37 13.33 6.30 1.05
N VAL A 38 12.06 6.28 1.50
CA VAL A 38 11.68 6.54 2.89
C VAL A 38 12.43 5.62 3.86
N LEU A 39 12.72 4.38 3.45
CA LEU A 39 13.52 3.44 4.24
C LEU A 39 14.95 3.93 4.42
N GLY A 40 15.58 4.39 3.34
CA GLY A 40 16.95 4.90 3.35
C GLY A 40 17.06 6.19 4.17
N LEU A 41 16.11 7.10 4.01
CA LEU A 41 16.03 8.34 4.78
C LEU A 41 15.84 8.07 6.28
N ALA A 42 14.96 7.14 6.65
CA ALA A 42 14.75 6.77 8.06
C ALA A 42 15.98 6.07 8.65
N ARG A 43 16.63 5.16 7.90
CA ARG A 43 17.86 4.47 8.35
C ARG A 43 19.02 5.44 8.54
N SER A 44 19.15 6.44 7.68
CA SER A 44 20.15 7.51 7.78
C SER A 44 19.77 8.63 8.76
N ARG A 45 18.62 8.51 9.44
CA ARG A 45 18.08 9.49 10.41
C ARG A 45 17.84 10.88 9.81
N ARG A 46 17.62 10.96 8.50
CA ARG A 46 17.21 12.19 7.82
C ARG A 46 15.73 12.51 8.03
N ILE A 47 14.94 11.47 8.33
CA ILE A 47 13.54 11.56 8.78
C ILE A 47 13.34 10.64 10.00
N GLY A 48 12.26 10.87 10.75
CA GLY A 48 11.84 9.96 11.81
C GLY A 48 11.41 8.59 11.29
N ARG A 49 11.52 7.55 12.12
CA ARG A 49 10.95 6.23 11.79
C ARG A 49 9.42 6.22 11.81
N SER A 50 8.82 7.15 12.55
CA SER A 50 7.40 7.43 12.55
C SER A 50 7.23 8.94 12.63
N ASP A 51 6.34 9.49 11.81
CA ASP A 51 6.05 10.92 11.80
C ASP A 51 4.69 11.17 11.14
N HIS A 52 4.30 12.45 11.05
CA HIS A 52 3.10 12.90 10.37
C HIS A 52 3.45 13.87 9.23
N ILE A 53 2.91 13.58 8.04
CA ILE A 53 3.14 14.30 6.79
C ILE A 53 1.79 14.52 6.08
N GLY A 54 1.38 15.78 5.96
CA GLY A 54 0.12 16.13 5.30
C GLY A 54 -1.07 15.48 6.00
N ALA A 55 -1.83 14.68 5.27
CA ALA A 55 -3.00 13.94 5.79
C ALA A 55 -2.66 12.52 6.28
N TYR A 56 -1.37 12.18 6.39
CA TYR A 56 -0.90 10.83 6.69
C TYR A 56 0.06 10.83 7.86
N SER A 57 -0.13 9.92 8.81
CA SER A 57 0.97 9.44 9.64
C SER A 57 1.64 8.24 8.98
N TYR A 58 2.94 8.06 9.19
CA TYR A 58 3.65 6.89 8.70
C TYR A 58 4.47 6.22 9.79
N THR A 59 4.79 4.94 9.61
CA THR A 59 5.69 4.17 10.46
C THR A 59 6.47 3.17 9.63
N VAL A 60 7.79 3.35 9.58
CA VAL A 60 8.75 2.47 8.90
C VAL A 60 9.02 1.22 9.74
N HIS A 61 8.83 0.06 9.12
CA HIS A 61 9.04 -1.26 9.69
C HIS A 61 9.82 -2.13 8.71
N GLY A 62 10.42 -3.24 9.15
CA GLY A 62 11.14 -4.22 8.32
C GLY A 62 11.71 -3.70 6.99
N ALA A 63 11.05 -4.12 5.89
CA ALA A 63 11.30 -3.68 4.52
C ALA A 63 10.18 -2.79 3.96
N GLY A 64 9.36 -2.18 4.82
CA GLY A 64 8.13 -1.49 4.42
C GLY A 64 7.80 -0.27 5.24
N CYS A 65 6.64 0.30 4.93
CA CYS A 65 6.09 1.42 5.64
C CYS A 65 4.57 1.28 5.72
N ARG A 66 4.04 1.53 6.92
CA ARG A 66 2.60 1.65 7.13
C ARG A 66 2.23 3.12 7.19
N PHE A 67 1.28 3.51 6.35
CA PHE A 67 0.67 4.83 6.30
C PHE A 67 -0.74 4.76 6.87
N VAL A 68 -1.14 5.76 7.64
CA VAL A 68 -2.48 5.89 8.20
C VAL A 68 -2.97 7.29 7.92
N SER A 69 -4.04 7.40 7.15
CA SER A 69 -4.67 8.69 6.86
C SER A 69 -5.49 9.21 8.05
N ASP A 70 -5.86 10.50 8.05
CA ASP A 70 -6.64 11.13 9.11
C ASP A 70 -8.00 10.46 9.40
N ASN A 71 -8.58 9.78 8.41
CA ASN A 71 -9.83 9.05 8.59
C ASN A 71 -9.64 7.62 9.15
N GLY A 72 -8.40 7.24 9.46
CA GLY A 72 -8.04 5.92 9.99
C GLY A 72 -7.72 4.85 8.95
N THR A 73 -7.86 5.13 7.65
CA THR A 73 -7.51 4.17 6.59
C THR A 73 -6.02 3.87 6.63
N GLU A 74 -5.68 2.58 6.75
CA GLU A 74 -4.32 2.06 6.79
C GLU A 74 -3.90 1.51 5.42
N VAL A 75 -2.77 1.95 4.90
CA VAL A 75 -2.08 1.35 3.75
C VAL A 75 -0.72 0.87 4.23
N ASP A 76 -0.55 -0.44 4.31
CA ASP A 76 0.74 -1.07 4.63
C ASP A 76 1.33 -1.64 3.33
N VAL A 77 2.61 -1.40 3.09
CA VAL A 77 3.32 -1.77 1.86
C VAL A 77 4.77 -2.11 2.19
N ASP A 78 5.32 -3.13 1.52
CA ASP A 78 6.75 -3.42 1.54
C ASP A 78 7.41 -2.94 0.24
N PHE A 79 8.72 -2.79 0.26
CA PHE A 79 9.51 -2.42 -0.91
C PHE A 79 10.46 -3.57 -1.27
N ALA A 80 10.44 -3.99 -2.54
CA ALA A 80 11.40 -4.95 -3.06
C ALA A 80 12.78 -4.31 -3.23
N ALA A 81 13.79 -5.13 -3.53
CA ALA A 81 15.18 -4.67 -3.65
C ALA A 81 15.41 -3.66 -4.79
N ASP A 82 14.57 -3.67 -5.82
CA ASP A 82 14.56 -2.71 -6.93
C ASP A 82 13.78 -1.43 -6.62
N GLY A 83 13.17 -1.35 -5.44
CA GLY A 83 12.37 -0.22 -4.97
C GLY A 83 10.88 -0.30 -5.35
N SER A 84 10.43 -1.37 -6.01
CA SER A 84 9.00 -1.55 -6.31
C SER A 84 8.17 -1.76 -5.05
N GLU A 85 6.98 -1.15 -5.02
CA GLU A 85 5.97 -1.38 -4.00
C GLU A 85 5.39 -2.79 -4.15
N VAL A 86 5.42 -3.57 -3.08
CA VAL A 86 4.92 -4.94 -3.04
C VAL A 86 3.99 -5.16 -1.85
N PHE A 87 2.91 -5.91 -2.07
CA PHE A 87 1.89 -6.18 -1.07
C PHE A 87 1.31 -7.59 -1.23
N ASP A 88 0.75 -8.11 -0.15
CA ASP A 88 0.13 -9.43 -0.09
C ASP A 88 -1.37 -9.34 0.26
N LEU A 89 -2.05 -10.48 0.26
CA LEU A 89 -3.47 -10.54 0.60
C LEU A 89 -3.76 -10.06 2.03
N TRP A 90 -2.81 -10.25 2.95
CA TRP A 90 -2.94 -9.78 4.33
C TRP A 90 -2.99 -8.25 4.40
N ARG A 91 -2.12 -7.54 3.68
CA ARG A 91 -2.15 -6.07 3.57
C ARG A 91 -3.43 -5.56 2.94
N LEU A 92 -3.92 -6.21 1.88
CA LEU A 92 -5.20 -5.87 1.25
C LEU A 92 -6.38 -6.03 2.22
N ARG A 93 -6.40 -7.13 2.99
CA ARG A 93 -7.43 -7.35 3.99
C ARG A 93 -7.37 -6.31 5.11
N ARG A 94 -6.17 -5.97 5.58
CA ARG A 94 -5.96 -4.90 6.58
C ARG A 94 -6.47 -3.55 6.09
N TYR A 95 -6.18 -3.20 4.85
CA TYR A 95 -6.73 -2.00 4.22
C TYR A 95 -8.26 -2.01 4.23
N GLY A 96 -8.89 -3.08 3.74
CA GLY A 96 -10.35 -3.23 3.74
C GLY A 96 -11.00 -3.04 5.11
N LEU A 97 -10.40 -3.61 6.15
CA LEU A 97 -10.87 -3.49 7.53
C LEU A 97 -10.66 -2.10 8.14
N SER A 98 -9.71 -1.33 7.62
CA SER A 98 -9.40 0.03 8.10
C SER A 98 -10.24 1.14 7.47
N LEU A 99 -11.00 0.83 6.42
CA LEU A 99 -11.85 1.81 5.73
C LEU A 99 -12.92 2.36 6.70
N PRO A 100 -13.38 3.61 6.50
CA PRO A 100 -14.47 4.19 7.29
C PRO A 100 -15.75 3.34 7.27
N ASN A 101 -15.99 2.63 6.16
CA ASN A 101 -16.97 1.55 6.05
C ASN A 101 -16.20 0.25 5.79
N PRO A 102 -15.86 -0.53 6.84
CA PRO A 102 -15.03 -1.72 6.70
C PRO A 102 -15.62 -2.75 5.74
N VAL A 103 -14.75 -3.35 4.92
CA VAL A 103 -15.10 -4.45 4.02
C VAL A 103 -14.29 -5.67 4.44
N ASP A 104 -14.96 -6.68 4.99
CA ASP A 104 -14.34 -7.97 5.34
C ASP A 104 -14.49 -8.95 4.17
N VAL A 105 -13.36 -9.18 3.50
CA VAL A 105 -13.22 -10.10 2.36
C VAL A 105 -12.37 -11.30 2.76
N THR A 106 -12.64 -12.46 2.16
CA THR A 106 -11.80 -13.64 2.39
C THR A 106 -10.55 -13.61 1.52
N ASP A 107 -9.54 -14.38 1.91
CA ASP A 107 -8.36 -14.61 1.08
C ASP A 107 -8.70 -15.18 -0.31
N GLU A 108 -9.78 -15.98 -0.41
CA GLU A 108 -10.28 -16.48 -1.69
C GLU A 108 -10.85 -15.36 -2.55
N ASP A 109 -11.68 -14.50 -1.98
CA ASP A 109 -12.24 -13.34 -2.70
C ASP A 109 -11.12 -12.41 -3.20
N LEU A 110 -10.13 -12.14 -2.35
CA LEU A 110 -8.97 -11.32 -2.70
C LEU A 110 -8.11 -11.99 -3.78
N ARG A 111 -7.89 -13.30 -3.70
CA ARG A 111 -7.16 -14.04 -4.73
C ARG A 111 -7.88 -13.96 -6.08
N THR A 112 -9.19 -14.15 -6.11
CA THR A 112 -9.98 -13.96 -7.34
C THR A 112 -9.90 -12.53 -7.85
N ALA A 113 -9.96 -11.53 -6.96
CA ALA A 113 -9.87 -10.12 -7.34
C ALA A 113 -8.52 -9.75 -7.96
N VAL A 114 -7.40 -10.11 -7.33
CA VAL A 114 -6.06 -9.81 -7.88
C VAL A 114 -5.81 -10.54 -9.20
N LEU A 115 -6.28 -11.79 -9.34
CA LEU A 115 -6.20 -12.53 -10.61
C LEU A 115 -7.04 -11.89 -11.71
N SER A 116 -8.17 -11.26 -11.38
CA SER A 116 -8.96 -10.49 -12.35
C SER A 116 -8.30 -9.18 -12.80
N LEU A 117 -7.26 -8.74 -12.09
CA LEU A 117 -6.53 -7.49 -12.31
C LEU A 117 -5.11 -7.72 -12.86
N GLN A 118 -4.83 -8.87 -13.48
CA GLN A 118 -3.50 -9.21 -14.04
C GLN A 118 -2.96 -8.24 -15.10
N GLN A 119 -3.81 -7.39 -15.70
CA GLN A 119 -3.35 -6.32 -16.59
C GLN A 119 -2.77 -5.12 -15.83
N LEU A 120 -3.14 -4.96 -14.55
CA LEU A 120 -2.71 -3.89 -13.65
C LEU A 120 -1.73 -4.37 -12.59
N LEU A 121 -1.79 -5.64 -12.20
CA LEU A 121 -0.99 -6.22 -11.13
C LEU A 121 -0.12 -7.37 -11.64
N THR A 122 1.15 -7.36 -11.26
CA THR A 122 2.08 -8.47 -11.49
C THR A 122 2.32 -9.23 -10.18
N GLU A 123 2.17 -10.55 -10.21
CA GLU A 123 2.59 -11.41 -9.09
C GLU A 123 4.12 -11.58 -9.14
N VAL A 124 4.83 -10.95 -8.20
CA VAL A 124 6.31 -10.93 -8.17
C VAL A 124 6.90 -12.15 -7.46
N ARG A 125 6.13 -12.78 -6.57
CA ARG A 125 6.37 -14.08 -5.94
C ARG A 125 5.04 -14.62 -5.41
N PRO A 126 4.90 -15.93 -5.11
CA PRO A 126 3.62 -16.51 -4.70
C PRO A 126 2.92 -15.73 -3.58
N GLY A 127 1.75 -15.16 -3.89
CA GLY A 127 0.92 -14.38 -2.97
C GLY A 127 1.33 -12.91 -2.77
N TRP A 128 2.29 -12.42 -3.54
CA TRP A 128 2.77 -11.03 -3.48
C TRP A 128 2.66 -10.35 -4.84
N PHE A 129 2.14 -9.14 -4.81
CA PHE A 129 1.76 -8.38 -6.00
C PHE A 129 2.45 -7.02 -6.00
N SER A 130 2.71 -6.51 -7.19
CA SER A 130 3.14 -5.13 -7.44
C SER A 130 2.26 -4.54 -8.53
N VAL A 131 2.16 -3.20 -8.57
CA VAL A 131 1.47 -2.49 -9.64
C VAL A 131 2.36 -2.52 -10.89
N CYS A 132 1.77 -2.84 -12.04
CA CYS A 132 2.45 -2.74 -13.33
C CYS A 132 2.79 -1.27 -13.60
N GLY A 133 4.07 -0.98 -13.84
CA GLY A 133 4.57 0.34 -14.24
C GLY A 133 4.33 0.67 -15.71
#